data_AF-A0A358HT46-F1
#
_entry.id   AF-A0A358HT46-F1
#
_cell.length_a   1.000
_cell.length_b   1.000
_cell.length_c   1.000
_cell.angle_alpha   90.00
_cell.angle_beta   90.00
_cell.angle_gamma   90.00
#
_symmetry.space_group_name_H-M   'P 1'
#
loop_
_entity.id
_entity.type
_entity.pdbx_description
1 polymer ?
#
loop_
_entity_poly.entity_id
_entity_poly.type
_entity_poly.pdbx_seq_one_letter_code
_entity_poly.pdbx_strand_id
1 'polypeptide(L)'
;MFYEPGKTAHNLPHDPFKACVAPRPIGWISTVDKAGRPNLAPYSFFNAVHGNPPMVMFSSGGSVDSLRNARDTGEFVAAVAPKSMLREINFCSAPLPPGEDEFEYAGLEKLPATCVKPHLIKGVPIHMECEVFQIVELPSANPEKPCAMVIGTVVGLHIDDAIIRDGMVDITLFEPLARLGYQEYASISETFTVKREDFWK
;
A
#
# COMPACT_ATOMS: atom_id res chain seq x y z
N MET A 1 6.26 23.96 -17.84
CA MET A 1 4.93 23.90 -18.47
C MET A 1 3.87 24.20 -17.43
N PHE A 2 2.68 24.63 -17.84
CA PHE A 2 1.53 24.76 -16.94
C PHE A 2 0.31 24.11 -17.60
N TYR A 3 -0.49 23.40 -16.83
CA TYR A 3 -1.79 22.89 -17.23
C TYR A 3 -2.67 22.73 -15.98
N GLU A 4 -3.97 22.94 -16.13
CA GLU A 4 -4.99 22.56 -15.17
C GLU A 4 -5.44 21.11 -15.44
N PRO A 5 -5.21 20.15 -14.51
CA PRO A 5 -5.66 18.77 -14.68
C PRO A 5 -7.16 18.70 -14.95
N GLY A 6 -7.54 17.96 -16.00
CA GLY A 6 -8.94 17.81 -16.41
C GLY A 6 -9.56 19.03 -17.11
N LYS A 7 -8.83 20.15 -17.29
CA LYS A 7 -9.35 21.34 -17.97
C LYS A 7 -8.54 21.77 -19.19
N THR A 8 -7.21 21.82 -19.07
CA THR A 8 -6.31 22.21 -20.17
C THR A 8 -5.34 21.09 -20.50
N ALA A 9 -5.05 20.89 -21.79
CA ALA A 9 -4.13 19.85 -22.24
C ALA A 9 -2.67 20.16 -21.87
N HIS A 10 -1.92 19.12 -21.46
CA HIS A 10 -0.48 19.20 -21.25
C HIS A 10 0.35 18.73 -22.47
N ASN A 11 -0.27 18.13 -23.48
CA ASN A 11 0.38 17.66 -24.72
C ASN A 11 1.55 16.67 -24.52
N LEU A 12 1.55 15.93 -23.41
CA LEU A 12 2.49 14.81 -23.18
C LEU A 12 1.81 13.48 -23.50
N PRO A 13 2.56 12.43 -23.88
CA PRO A 13 1.98 11.12 -24.21
C PRO A 13 1.31 10.43 -23.01
N HIS A 14 1.71 10.79 -21.78
CA HIS A 14 1.17 10.25 -20.54
C HIS A 14 0.95 11.39 -19.54
N ASP A 15 -0.04 11.22 -18.65
CA ASP A 15 -0.31 12.18 -17.57
C ASP A 15 0.90 12.28 -16.62
N PRO A 16 1.51 13.46 -16.46
CA PRO A 16 2.72 13.62 -15.65
C PRO A 16 2.44 13.72 -14.15
N PHE A 17 1.18 13.82 -13.69
CA PHE A 17 0.86 14.06 -12.28
C PHE A 17 1.52 13.05 -11.33
N LYS A 18 1.47 11.76 -11.68
CA LYS A 18 2.08 10.69 -10.88
C LYS A 18 3.62 10.76 -10.88
N ALA A 19 4.24 11.31 -11.92
CA ALA A 19 5.69 11.53 -11.94
C ALA A 19 6.11 12.67 -11.01
N CYS A 20 5.23 13.65 -10.76
CA CYS A 20 5.47 14.74 -9.82
C CYS A 20 5.39 14.31 -8.34
N VAL A 21 4.71 13.19 -8.05
CA VAL A 21 4.62 12.60 -6.72
C VAL A 21 5.27 11.22 -6.78
N ALA A 22 6.60 11.19 -6.76
CA ALA A 22 7.42 9.99 -6.82
C ALA A 22 8.73 10.19 -6.01
N PRO A 23 9.33 9.13 -5.44
CA PRO A 23 8.82 7.76 -5.39
C PRO A 23 7.60 7.63 -4.46
N ARG A 24 6.63 6.77 -4.80
CA ARG A 24 5.52 6.43 -3.91
C ARG A 24 5.72 5.04 -3.33
N PRO A 25 5.62 4.85 -1.99
CA PRO A 25 5.70 3.52 -1.41
C PRO A 25 4.51 2.69 -1.89
N ILE A 26 4.70 1.37 -1.93
CA ILE A 26 3.65 0.43 -2.31
C ILE A 26 3.20 -0.30 -1.05
N GLY A 27 1.95 -0.04 -0.65
CA GLY A 27 1.27 -0.85 0.35
C GLY A 27 0.66 -2.07 -0.32
N TRP A 28 1.00 -3.25 0.15
CA TRP A 28 0.38 -4.50 -0.28
C TRP A 28 -0.75 -4.83 0.69
N ILE A 29 -1.99 -4.60 0.25
CA ILE A 29 -3.14 -4.54 1.13
C ILE A 29 -3.88 -5.87 1.08
N SER A 30 -3.86 -6.61 2.20
CA SER A 30 -4.70 -7.79 2.40
C SER A 30 -5.99 -7.38 3.08
N THR A 31 -7.10 -7.92 2.60
CA THR A 31 -8.42 -7.81 3.22
C THR A 31 -9.15 -9.14 3.18
N VAL A 32 -10.24 -9.26 3.92
CA VAL A 32 -11.19 -10.36 3.80
C VAL A 32 -12.60 -9.82 3.67
N ASP A 33 -13.45 -10.52 2.94
CA ASP A 33 -14.87 -10.19 2.87
C ASP A 33 -15.65 -10.74 4.09
N LYS A 34 -16.97 -10.50 4.14
CA LYS A 34 -17.84 -10.99 5.23
C LYS A 34 -17.94 -12.52 5.32
N ALA A 35 -17.61 -13.24 4.25
CA ALA A 35 -17.56 -14.70 4.22
C ALA A 35 -16.16 -15.24 4.58
N GLY A 36 -15.20 -14.37 4.88
CA GLY A 36 -13.82 -14.75 5.18
C GLY A 36 -12.97 -15.03 3.94
N ARG A 37 -13.46 -14.71 2.74
CA ARG A 37 -12.68 -14.89 1.50
C ARG A 37 -11.59 -13.83 1.43
N PRO A 38 -10.33 -14.23 1.22
CA PRO A 38 -9.18 -13.33 1.18
C PRO A 38 -9.13 -12.55 -0.14
N ASN A 39 -8.52 -11.38 -0.08
CA ASN A 39 -8.17 -10.55 -1.23
C ASN A 39 -6.82 -9.90 -0.98
N LEU A 40 -6.00 -9.71 -2.01
CA LEU A 40 -4.71 -9.05 -1.91
C LEU A 40 -4.40 -8.19 -3.14
N ALA A 41 -4.13 -6.89 -2.92
CA ALA A 41 -3.82 -5.98 -4.02
C ALA A 41 -2.76 -4.92 -3.65
N PRO A 42 -1.88 -4.52 -4.59
CA PRO A 42 -0.90 -3.47 -4.35
C PRO A 42 -1.47 -2.06 -4.63
N TYR A 43 -1.20 -1.13 -3.73
CA TYR A 43 -1.60 0.28 -3.83
C TYR A 43 -0.39 1.20 -3.74
N SER A 44 -0.14 1.97 -4.79
CA SER A 44 0.88 3.04 -4.77
C SER A 44 0.37 4.39 -4.28
N PHE A 45 -0.94 4.51 -4.01
CA PHE A 45 -1.50 5.63 -3.29
C PHE A 45 -1.62 5.21 -1.84
N PHE A 46 -0.46 5.06 -1.20
CA PHE A 46 -0.27 4.55 0.15
C PHE A 46 0.73 5.45 0.89
N ASN A 47 0.50 5.72 2.17
CA ASN A 47 1.48 6.38 3.03
C ASN A 47 1.15 6.23 4.53
N ALA A 48 2.10 6.59 5.39
CA ALA A 48 1.81 6.91 6.78
C ALA A 48 1.01 8.23 6.89
N VAL A 49 0.13 8.30 7.90
CA VAL A 49 -0.74 9.46 8.16
C VAL A 49 -0.40 10.12 9.49
N HIS A 50 -0.18 9.32 10.53
CA HIS A 50 0.08 9.80 11.88
C HIS A 50 1.00 8.83 12.64
N GLY A 51 1.71 9.34 13.64
CA GLY A 51 2.67 8.55 14.43
C GLY A 51 2.16 8.10 15.81
N ASN A 52 1.15 8.77 16.39
CA ASN A 52 0.68 8.45 17.75
C ASN A 52 -0.83 8.75 17.99
N PRO A 53 -1.76 7.82 17.71
CA PRO A 53 -1.48 6.45 17.34
C PRO A 53 -0.90 6.34 15.92
N PRO A 54 -0.12 5.29 15.63
CA PRO A 54 0.36 5.02 14.28
C PRO A 54 -0.81 4.78 13.32
N MET A 55 -0.79 5.44 12.17
CA MET A 55 -1.85 5.32 11.16
C MET A 55 -1.27 5.27 9.76
N VAL A 56 -1.90 4.49 8.89
CA VAL A 56 -1.59 4.41 7.46
C VAL A 56 -2.85 4.61 6.63
N MET A 57 -2.68 4.96 5.37
CA MET A 57 -3.78 5.04 4.41
C MET A 57 -3.44 4.32 3.12
N PHE A 58 -4.49 3.83 2.45
CA PHE A 58 -4.45 3.52 1.03
C PHE A 58 -5.66 4.14 0.33
N SER A 59 -5.50 4.52 -0.94
CA SER A 59 -6.62 4.98 -1.76
C SER A 59 -6.88 4.03 -2.91
N SER A 60 -8.14 3.59 -3.01
CA SER A 60 -8.60 2.78 -4.13
C SER A 60 -9.35 3.64 -5.14
N GLY A 61 -8.96 3.53 -6.42
CA GLY A 61 -9.69 4.09 -7.55
C GLY A 61 -10.16 2.97 -8.47
N GLY A 62 -11.40 2.51 -8.27
CA GLY A 62 -12.04 1.51 -9.13
C GLY A 62 -11.75 0.03 -8.83
N SER A 63 -10.75 -0.31 -8.01
CA SER A 63 -10.62 -1.67 -7.45
C SER A 63 -11.56 -1.80 -6.25
N VAL A 64 -12.62 -2.57 -6.41
CA VAL A 64 -13.76 -2.59 -5.49
C VAL A 64 -13.56 -3.51 -4.30
N ASP A 65 -12.75 -4.56 -4.41
CA ASP A 65 -12.73 -5.63 -3.42
C ASP A 65 -12.07 -5.20 -2.12
N SER A 66 -10.82 -4.70 -2.12
CA SER A 66 -10.18 -4.21 -0.89
C SER A 66 -10.96 -3.07 -0.22
N LEU A 67 -11.52 -2.15 -1.01
CA LEU A 67 -12.31 -1.03 -0.48
C LEU A 67 -13.64 -1.51 0.11
N ARG A 68 -14.35 -2.40 -0.59
CA ARG A 68 -15.60 -3.01 -0.09
C ARG A 68 -15.34 -3.79 1.17
N ASN A 69 -14.31 -4.64 1.17
CA ASN A 69 -13.93 -5.45 2.32
C ASN A 69 -13.59 -4.55 3.52
N ALA A 70 -12.75 -3.52 3.34
CA ALA A 70 -12.45 -2.57 4.41
C ALA A 70 -13.70 -1.86 4.96
N ARG A 71 -14.66 -1.48 4.11
CA ARG A 71 -15.97 -0.94 4.55
C ARG A 71 -16.80 -1.96 5.33
N ASP A 72 -16.81 -3.20 4.86
CA ASP A 72 -17.70 -4.25 5.33
C ASP A 72 -17.21 -4.93 6.60
N THR A 73 -15.89 -5.03 6.79
CA THR A 73 -15.27 -5.75 7.92
C THR A 73 -14.54 -4.82 8.88
N GLY A 74 -14.17 -3.62 8.46
CA GLY A 74 -13.45 -2.66 9.30
C GLY A 74 -11.99 -3.02 9.54
N GLU A 75 -11.42 -3.99 8.81
CA GLU A 75 -10.09 -4.52 9.06
C GLU A 75 -9.29 -4.67 7.75
N PHE A 76 -7.99 -4.41 7.80
CA PHE A 76 -7.04 -4.72 6.73
C PHE A 76 -5.64 -4.97 7.28
N VAL A 77 -4.79 -5.63 6.49
CA VAL A 77 -3.34 -5.69 6.72
C VAL A 77 -2.66 -4.88 5.63
N ALA A 78 -1.74 -3.99 6.01
CA ALA A 78 -0.86 -3.29 5.08
C ALA A 78 0.57 -3.81 5.22
N ALA A 79 1.07 -4.47 4.18
CA ALA A 79 2.46 -4.93 4.13
C ALA A 79 3.32 -3.98 3.28
N VAL A 80 4.60 -3.86 3.61
CA VAL A 80 5.55 -3.08 2.79
C VAL A 80 6.10 -3.97 1.69
N ALA A 81 5.81 -3.64 0.43
CA ALA A 81 6.19 -4.42 -0.73
C ALA A 81 7.73 -4.57 -0.87
N PRO A 82 8.31 -5.78 -0.74
CA PRO A 82 9.76 -5.98 -0.92
C PRO A 82 10.12 -6.20 -2.39
N LYS A 83 11.35 -5.82 -2.79
CA LYS A 83 11.84 -6.04 -4.17
C LYS A 83 11.88 -7.51 -4.58
N SER A 84 12.20 -8.40 -3.64
CA SER A 84 12.27 -9.84 -3.88
C SER A 84 10.96 -10.45 -4.38
N MET A 85 9.82 -9.77 -4.18
CA MET A 85 8.48 -10.24 -4.55
C MET A 85 7.83 -9.40 -5.65
N LEU A 86 8.62 -8.66 -6.44
CA LEU A 86 8.10 -7.77 -7.49
C LEU A 86 7.16 -8.50 -8.47
N ARG A 87 7.46 -9.76 -8.82
CA ARG A 87 6.65 -10.57 -9.73
C ARG A 87 5.27 -10.84 -9.14
N GLU A 88 5.22 -11.31 -7.90
CA GLU A 88 4.00 -11.66 -7.17
C GLU A 88 3.15 -10.41 -6.92
N ILE A 89 3.79 -9.31 -6.53
CA ILE A 89 3.13 -8.00 -6.41
C ILE A 89 2.50 -7.59 -7.74
N ASN A 90 3.19 -7.78 -8.86
CA ASN A 90 2.63 -7.46 -10.17
C ASN A 90 1.44 -8.37 -10.52
N PHE A 91 1.49 -9.66 -10.18
CA PHE A 91 0.39 -10.59 -10.41
C PHE A 91 -0.86 -10.22 -9.61
N CYS A 92 -0.71 -9.79 -8.35
CA CYS A 92 -1.82 -9.30 -7.53
C CYS A 92 -2.42 -7.96 -8.02
N SER A 93 -1.91 -7.37 -9.10
CA SER A 93 -2.52 -6.20 -9.76
C SER A 93 -3.43 -6.59 -10.94
N ALA A 94 -3.50 -7.87 -11.28
CA ALA A 94 -4.38 -8.38 -12.32
C ALA A 94 -5.86 -8.18 -11.95
N PRO A 95 -6.74 -7.84 -12.91
CA PRO A 95 -8.17 -7.69 -12.67
C PRO A 95 -8.84 -9.06 -12.61
N LEU A 96 -8.62 -9.81 -11.53
CA LEU A 96 -9.29 -11.08 -11.32
C LEU A 96 -10.80 -10.87 -11.11
N PRO A 97 -11.64 -11.87 -11.45
CA PRO A 97 -13.06 -11.86 -11.09
C PRO A 97 -13.28 -11.73 -9.57
N PRO A 98 -14.38 -11.11 -9.12
CA PRO A 98 -14.68 -10.98 -7.70
C PRO A 98 -14.74 -12.33 -6.98
N GLY A 99 -14.01 -12.45 -5.88
CA GLY A 99 -13.98 -13.64 -5.03
C GLY A 99 -12.95 -14.69 -5.43
N GLU A 100 -12.17 -14.45 -6.49
CA GLU A 100 -10.92 -15.18 -6.73
C GLU A 100 -9.85 -14.70 -5.73
N ASP A 101 -8.94 -15.60 -5.37
CA ASP A 101 -7.93 -15.36 -4.34
C ASP A 101 -6.59 -14.95 -4.98
N GLU A 102 -6.20 -13.68 -4.86
CA GLU A 102 -4.93 -13.22 -5.43
C GLU A 102 -3.69 -13.86 -4.77
N PHE A 103 -3.79 -14.35 -3.54
CA PHE A 103 -2.67 -15.08 -2.94
C PHE A 103 -2.46 -16.39 -3.69
N GLU A 104 -3.52 -17.14 -3.97
CA GLU A 104 -3.41 -18.41 -4.71
C GLU A 104 -2.92 -18.16 -6.14
N TYR A 105 -3.47 -17.15 -6.80
CA TYR A 105 -3.05 -16.75 -8.15
C TYR A 105 -1.56 -16.38 -8.22
N ALA A 106 -1.04 -15.67 -7.21
CA ALA A 106 0.37 -15.29 -7.12
C ALA A 106 1.27 -16.38 -6.53
N GLY A 107 0.73 -17.51 -6.05
CA GLY A 107 1.50 -18.58 -5.41
C GLY A 107 2.03 -18.21 -4.02
N LEU A 108 1.28 -17.39 -3.27
CA LEU A 108 1.66 -16.86 -1.97
C LEU A 108 1.04 -17.66 -0.82
N GLU A 109 1.83 -17.91 0.21
CA GLU A 109 1.35 -18.51 1.46
C GLU A 109 0.82 -17.42 2.40
N LYS A 110 -0.38 -17.66 2.92
CA LYS A 110 -1.05 -16.81 3.90
C LYS A 110 -0.61 -17.20 5.30
N LEU A 111 -0.40 -16.21 6.17
CA LEU A 111 -0.21 -16.43 7.61
C LEU A 111 -1.35 -15.75 8.39
N PRO A 112 -1.79 -16.31 9.52
CA PRO A 112 -2.78 -15.66 10.36
C PRO A 112 -2.19 -14.38 10.97
N ALA A 113 -3.01 -13.33 10.99
CA ALA A 113 -2.77 -12.13 11.79
C ALA A 113 -3.14 -12.38 13.27
N THR A 114 -2.72 -11.49 14.16
CA THR A 114 -2.87 -11.61 15.63
C THR A 114 -4.08 -10.84 16.16
N CYS A 115 -4.29 -9.62 15.65
CA CYS A 115 -5.29 -8.66 16.07
C CYS A 115 -6.48 -8.55 15.09
N VAL A 116 -6.27 -8.85 13.80
CA VAL A 116 -7.30 -8.73 12.74
C VAL A 116 -7.49 -10.05 11.96
N LYS A 117 -8.56 -10.14 11.15
CA LYS A 117 -8.89 -11.32 10.33
C LYS A 117 -8.13 -11.44 9.00
N PRO A 118 -7.80 -10.34 8.28
CA PRO A 118 -6.98 -10.42 7.07
C PRO A 118 -5.63 -11.12 7.30
N HIS A 119 -5.05 -11.64 6.23
CA HIS A 119 -3.86 -12.48 6.33
C HIS A 119 -2.57 -11.68 6.15
N LEU A 120 -1.51 -12.11 6.82
CA LEU A 120 -0.14 -11.69 6.51
C LEU A 120 0.37 -12.49 5.30
N ILE A 121 1.42 -11.98 4.65
CA ILE A 121 2.03 -12.58 3.46
C ILE A 121 3.36 -13.19 3.89
N LYS A 122 3.51 -14.50 3.79
CA LYS A 122 4.77 -15.16 4.16
C LYS A 122 5.92 -14.63 3.31
N GLY A 123 7.04 -14.34 3.97
CA GLY A 123 8.24 -13.81 3.32
C GLY A 123 8.26 -12.28 3.16
N VAL A 124 7.18 -11.57 3.51
CA VAL A 124 7.20 -10.10 3.59
C VAL A 124 7.69 -9.67 4.98
N PRO A 125 8.73 -8.82 5.09
CA PRO A 125 9.35 -8.51 6.39
C PRO A 125 8.54 -7.60 7.31
N ILE A 126 7.64 -6.78 6.76
CA ILE A 126 6.89 -5.78 7.54
C ILE A 126 5.40 -5.87 7.22
N HIS A 127 4.59 -6.03 8.26
CA HIS A 127 3.13 -5.97 8.18
C HIS A 127 2.57 -5.06 9.28
N MET A 128 1.54 -4.30 8.93
CA MET A 128 0.73 -3.51 9.85
C MET A 128 -0.69 -4.06 9.84
N GLU A 129 -1.13 -4.57 10.98
CA GLU A 129 -2.53 -4.93 11.21
C GLU A 129 -3.31 -3.67 11.55
N CYS A 130 -4.39 -3.41 10.82
CA CYS A 130 -5.10 -2.15 10.87
C CYS A 130 -6.60 -2.33 11.11
N GLU A 131 -7.14 -1.52 12.02
CA GLU A 131 -8.57 -1.26 12.12
C GLU A 131 -8.90 0.02 11.34
N VAL A 132 -9.98 0.00 10.57
CA VAL A 132 -10.43 1.16 9.80
C VAL A 132 -10.89 2.25 10.74
N PHE A 133 -10.20 3.39 10.68
CA PHE A 133 -10.56 4.60 11.42
C PHE A 133 -11.59 5.43 10.67
N GLN A 134 -11.33 5.67 9.38
CA GLN A 134 -12.18 6.52 8.56
C GLN A 134 -12.04 6.16 7.08
N ILE A 135 -13.15 6.28 6.35
CA ILE A 135 -13.18 6.20 4.89
C ILE A 135 -13.65 7.55 4.37
N VAL A 136 -12.84 8.15 3.51
CA VAL A 136 -13.10 9.45 2.88
C VAL A 136 -13.45 9.20 1.42
N GLU A 137 -14.69 9.45 1.05
CA GLU A 137 -15.14 9.38 -0.34
C GLU A 137 -14.45 10.46 -1.18
N LEU A 138 -13.92 10.08 -2.34
CA LEU A 138 -13.23 10.97 -3.26
C LEU A 138 -14.04 11.12 -4.55
N PRO A 139 -14.02 12.30 -5.19
CA PRO A 139 -14.64 12.47 -6.50
C PRO A 139 -14.04 11.48 -7.52
N SER A 140 -14.91 10.89 -8.34
CA SER A 140 -14.50 10.04 -9.46
C SER A 140 -14.98 10.66 -10.76
N ALA A 141 -14.09 10.67 -11.77
CA ALA A 141 -14.46 11.04 -13.13
C ALA A 141 -15.35 9.98 -13.80
N ASN A 142 -15.40 8.76 -13.25
CA ASN A 142 -16.29 7.70 -13.69
C ASN A 142 -17.23 7.29 -12.53
N PRO A 143 -18.53 7.62 -12.58
CA PRO A 143 -19.50 7.28 -11.53
C PRO A 143 -19.58 5.79 -11.20
N GLU A 144 -19.25 4.90 -12.14
CA GLU A 144 -19.26 3.44 -11.93
C GLU A 144 -18.03 2.93 -11.17
N LYS A 145 -17.02 3.79 -10.98
CA LYS A 145 -15.78 3.46 -10.28
C LYS A 145 -15.66 4.34 -9.03
N PRO A 146 -16.19 3.89 -7.88
CA PRO A 146 -16.04 4.64 -6.65
C PRO A 146 -14.55 4.78 -6.30
N CYS A 147 -14.20 5.96 -5.83
CA CYS A 147 -12.87 6.29 -5.34
C CYS A 147 -12.98 6.66 -3.87
N ALA A 148 -12.14 6.07 -3.03
CA ALA A 148 -12.09 6.44 -1.62
C ALA A 148 -10.68 6.27 -1.06
N MET A 149 -10.37 7.05 -0.03
CA MET A 149 -9.20 6.88 0.82
C MET A 149 -9.64 6.19 2.10
N VAL A 150 -9.00 5.07 2.40
CA VAL A 150 -9.18 4.33 3.65
C VAL A 150 -8.03 4.69 4.57
N ILE A 151 -8.35 5.15 5.78
CA ILE A 151 -7.40 5.44 6.84
C ILE A 151 -7.58 4.39 7.92
N GLY A 152 -6.50 3.72 8.32
CA GLY A 152 -6.49 2.74 9.39
C GLY A 152 -5.56 3.12 10.53
N THR A 153 -5.99 2.80 11.75
CA THR A 153 -5.14 2.81 12.94
C THR A 153 -4.37 1.49 12.98
N VAL A 154 -3.05 1.54 13.12
CA VAL A 154 -2.22 0.34 13.25
C VAL A 154 -2.37 -0.19 14.67
N VAL A 155 -2.94 -1.39 14.80
CA VAL A 155 -3.20 -2.09 16.07
C VAL A 155 -2.24 -3.25 16.31
N GLY A 156 -1.47 -3.65 15.29
CA GLY A 156 -0.39 -4.63 15.40
C GLY A 156 0.70 -4.36 14.36
N LEU A 157 1.95 -4.60 14.73
CA LEU A 157 3.11 -4.40 13.84
C LEU A 157 3.98 -5.65 13.90
N HIS A 158 4.19 -6.27 12.73
CA HIS A 158 5.11 -7.39 12.56
C HIS A 158 6.34 -6.90 11.83
N ILE A 159 7.52 -7.18 12.39
CA ILE A 159 8.82 -6.87 11.82
C ILE A 159 9.66 -8.15 11.90
N ASP A 160 10.24 -8.56 10.79
CA ASP A 160 11.21 -9.65 10.78
C ASP A 160 12.51 -9.20 11.47
N ASP A 161 12.93 -9.92 12.52
CA ASP A 161 14.18 -9.63 13.24
C ASP A 161 15.40 -9.65 12.32
N ALA A 162 15.35 -10.37 11.19
CA ALA A 162 16.43 -10.43 10.21
C ALA A 162 16.74 -9.07 9.54
N ILE A 163 15.79 -8.12 9.56
CA ILE A 163 16.00 -6.78 9.00
C ILE A 163 16.37 -5.74 10.07
N ILE A 164 16.64 -6.15 11.31
CA ILE A 164 17.06 -5.26 12.40
C ILE A 164 18.58 -5.20 12.49
N ARG A 165 19.14 -3.99 12.47
CA ARG A 165 20.57 -3.70 12.67
C ARG A 165 20.71 -2.60 13.69
N ASP A 166 21.55 -2.83 14.70
CA ASP A 166 21.84 -1.84 15.77
C ASP A 166 20.57 -1.29 16.45
N GLY A 167 19.56 -2.15 16.62
CA GLY A 167 18.28 -1.78 17.24
C GLY A 167 17.33 -0.96 16.34
N MET A 168 17.65 -0.81 15.05
CA MET A 168 16.85 -0.10 14.07
C MET A 168 16.45 -1.01 12.91
N VAL A 169 15.30 -0.73 12.30
CA VAL A 169 14.93 -1.38 11.03
C VAL A 169 15.83 -0.85 9.92
N ASP A 170 16.63 -1.74 9.33
CA ASP A 170 17.43 -1.45 8.15
C ASP A 170 16.66 -1.85 6.89
N ILE A 171 16.02 -0.86 6.27
CA ILE A 171 15.18 -1.07 5.09
C ILE A 171 15.97 -1.56 3.88
N THR A 172 17.29 -1.36 3.84
CA THR A 172 18.11 -1.81 2.71
C THR A 172 18.22 -3.33 2.65
N LEU A 173 17.97 -4.03 3.76
CA LEU A 173 18.02 -5.49 3.84
C LEU A 173 16.86 -6.19 3.10
N PHE A 174 15.78 -5.47 2.80
CA PHE A 174 14.66 -6.01 2.01
C PHE A 174 14.27 -5.16 0.79
N GLU A 175 14.97 -4.04 0.60
CA GLU A 175 14.84 -3.14 -0.53
C GLU A 175 13.36 -2.83 -0.88
N PRO A 176 12.61 -2.07 -0.06
CA PRO A 176 11.21 -1.80 -0.33
C PRO A 176 11.03 -1.20 -1.72
N LEU A 177 10.00 -1.66 -2.43
CA LEU A 177 9.63 -1.16 -3.73
C LEU A 177 8.88 0.17 -3.64
N ALA A 178 9.15 1.02 -4.60
CA ALA A 178 8.39 2.22 -4.85
C ALA A 178 7.90 2.28 -6.30
N ARG A 179 6.72 2.85 -6.50
CA ARG A 179 6.17 3.15 -7.83
C ARG A 179 6.53 4.57 -8.25
N LEU A 180 6.93 4.73 -9.50
CA LEU A 180 7.27 6.03 -10.07
C LEU A 180 6.10 6.61 -10.90
N GLY A 181 6.42 7.41 -11.92
CA GLY A 181 5.42 8.13 -12.71
C GLY A 181 4.54 7.25 -13.59
N TYR A 182 5.11 6.18 -14.16
CA TYR A 182 4.44 5.39 -15.18
C TYR A 182 4.47 3.89 -14.82
N GLN A 183 5.19 3.08 -15.60
CA GLN A 183 5.35 1.64 -15.35
C GLN A 183 6.62 1.32 -14.56
N GLU A 184 7.43 2.33 -14.25
CA GLU A 184 8.72 2.15 -13.60
C GLU A 184 8.56 1.93 -12.10
N TYR A 185 9.46 1.10 -11.59
CA TYR A 185 9.65 0.83 -10.18
C TYR A 185 11.06 1.26 -9.78
N ALA A 186 11.21 1.66 -8.53
CA ALA A 186 12.50 1.81 -7.87
C ALA A 186 12.52 0.91 -6.63
N SER A 187 13.71 0.60 -6.12
CA SER A 187 13.90 -0.07 -4.84
C SER A 187 14.87 0.74 -3.99
N ILE A 188 14.68 0.75 -2.68
CA ILE A 188 15.53 1.53 -1.77
C ILE A 188 16.66 0.61 -1.30
N SER A 189 17.76 0.62 -2.06
CA SER A 189 18.96 -0.18 -1.80
C SER A 189 20.05 0.59 -1.04
N GLU A 190 19.91 1.91 -0.94
CA GLU A 190 20.89 2.81 -0.35
C GLU A 190 20.17 3.86 0.49
N THR A 191 20.81 4.27 1.58
CA THR A 191 20.35 5.36 2.44
C THR A 191 21.52 6.24 2.84
N PHE A 192 21.22 7.48 3.22
CA PHE A 192 22.18 8.38 3.83
C PHE A 192 21.50 9.08 5.01
N THR A 193 22.26 9.35 6.07
CA THR A 193 21.73 9.99 7.27
C THR A 193 21.99 11.49 7.22
N VAL A 194 20.93 12.29 7.34
CA VAL A 194 21.04 13.74 7.54
C VAL A 194 20.52 14.05 8.94
N LYS A 195 21.35 14.71 9.76
CA LYS A 195 20.89 15.21 11.06
C LYS A 195 20.05 16.46 10.83
N ARG A 196 18.89 16.52 11.46
CA ARG A 196 18.08 17.75 11.48
C ARG A 196 18.91 18.85 12.15
N GLU A 197 18.95 20.02 11.52
CA GLU A 197 19.51 21.21 12.18
C GLU A 197 18.49 21.69 13.20
N ASP A 198 18.80 21.49 14.49
CA ASP A 198 17.98 21.99 15.59
C ASP A 198 18.29 23.48 15.79
N PHE A 199 17.59 24.36 15.06
CA PHE A 199 17.69 25.82 15.19
C PHE A 199 16.99 26.39 16.45
N TRP A 200 16.68 25.57 17.44
CA TRP A 200 15.97 25.98 18.66
C TRP A 200 16.85 25.84 19.91
N LYS A 201 18.00 26.51 19.93
CA LYS A 201 18.73 26.81 21.17
C LYS A 201 18.34 28.18 21.71
#